data_AF-A0A524N6E1-F1
#
_entry.id   AF-A0A524N6E1-F1
#
_cell.length_a   1.000
_cell.length_b   1.000
_cell.length_c   1.000
_cell.angle_alpha   90.00
_cell.angle_beta   90.00
_cell.angle_gamma   90.00
#
_symmetry.space_group_name_H-M   'P 1'
#
loop_
_entity.id
_entity.type
_entity.pdbx_description
1 polymer ?
#
loop_
_entity_poly.entity_id
_entity_poly.type
_entity_poly.pdbx_seq_one_letter_code
_entity_poly.pdbx_strand_id
1 'polypeptide(L)'
;MTSKTGAVISAAITLILFVGIPYMLPSYIPPDLAVQIEQSGFDLAGFINQIMIIGAVTVGFTLVGGFVDPSSVIALVVKIAQAGSSLVFMVLLLGAGNIAGLGYTQFDIAMQGAQSSIAMDLRVFVYISIGTILLKVVQVYLEWNEARIQAAPPGRIAP
;
A
#
# COMPACT_ATOMS: atom_id res chain seq x y z
N MET A 1 15.78 -21.33 0.90
CA MET A 1 16.23 -20.44 -0.20
C MET A 1 16.79 -19.19 0.45
N THR A 2 18.04 -18.83 0.15
CA THR A 2 18.74 -17.68 0.73
C THR A 2 17.85 -16.44 0.68
N SER A 3 17.62 -15.81 1.84
CA SER A 3 16.68 -14.68 2.06
C SER A 3 16.71 -13.61 0.96
N LYS A 4 17.89 -13.39 0.40
CA LYS A 4 18.16 -12.43 -0.69
C LYS A 4 17.47 -12.78 -2.01
N THR A 5 17.53 -14.03 -2.46
CA THR A 5 16.89 -14.46 -3.72
C THR A 5 15.37 -14.38 -3.59
N GLY A 6 14.82 -14.77 -2.44
CA GLY A 6 13.40 -14.62 -2.15
C GLY A 6 12.96 -13.16 -2.19
N ALA A 7 13.74 -12.25 -1.60
CA ALA A 7 13.46 -10.82 -1.60
C ALA A 7 13.48 -10.20 -3.00
N VAL A 8 14.45 -10.58 -3.85
CA VAL A 8 14.52 -10.11 -5.24
C VAL A 8 13.32 -10.60 -6.04
N ILE A 9 12.92 -11.86 -5.88
CA ILE A 9 11.73 -12.41 -6.56
C ILE A 9 10.46 -11.71 -6.07
N SER A 10 10.29 -11.52 -4.76
CA SER A 10 9.13 -10.80 -4.22
C SER A 10 9.10 -9.37 -4.70
N ALA A 11 10.25 -8.67 -4.73
CA ALA A 11 10.35 -7.32 -5.23
C ALA A 11 9.99 -7.22 -6.72
N ALA A 12 10.45 -8.17 -7.54
CA ALA A 12 10.10 -8.25 -8.95
C ALA A 12 8.59 -8.49 -9.15
N ILE A 13 7.99 -9.40 -8.38
CA ILE A 13 6.54 -9.65 -8.42
C ILE A 13 5.76 -8.39 -8.02
N THR A 14 6.14 -7.75 -6.90
CA THR A 14 5.51 -6.51 -6.44
C THR A 14 5.64 -5.40 -7.49
N LEU A 15 6.80 -5.27 -8.13
CA LEU A 15 7.03 -4.28 -9.18
C LEU A 15 6.10 -4.53 -10.37
N ILE A 16 5.97 -5.77 -10.83
CA ILE A 16 5.07 -6.11 -11.93
C ILE A 16 3.62 -5.79 -11.55
N LEU A 17 3.17 -6.23 -10.37
CA LEU A 17 1.77 -6.10 -9.97
C LEU A 17 1.35 -4.65 -9.70
N PHE A 18 2.21 -3.86 -9.06
CA PHE A 18 1.85 -2.51 -8.59
C PHE A 18 2.43 -1.39 -9.46
N VAL A 19 3.34 -1.67 -10.38
CA VAL A 19 3.90 -0.67 -11.30
C VAL A 19 3.68 -1.08 -12.75
N GLY A 20 4.06 -2.32 -13.12
CA GLY A 20 3.95 -2.80 -14.49
C GLY A 20 2.51 -2.87 -14.99
N ILE A 21 1.60 -3.52 -14.24
CA ILE A 21 0.19 -3.63 -14.63
C ILE A 21 -0.48 -2.25 -14.66
N PRO A 22 -0.37 -1.41 -13.61
CA PRO A 22 -0.94 -0.05 -13.64
C PRO A 22 -0.41 0.82 -14.76
N TYR A 23 0.88 0.71 -15.12
CA TYR A 23 1.45 1.44 -16.24
C TYR A 23 0.81 1.07 -17.58
N MET A 24 0.47 -0.21 -17.77
CA MET A 24 -0.14 -0.70 -19.01
C MET A 24 -1.66 -0.47 -19.06
N LEU A 25 -2.32 -0.34 -17.91
CA LEU A 25 -3.77 -0.21 -17.77
C LEU A 25 -4.38 0.87 -18.70
N PRO A 26 -3.85 2.10 -18.80
CA PRO A 26 -4.40 3.14 -19.68
C PRO A 26 -4.48 2.72 -21.15
N SER A 27 -3.53 1.91 -21.64
CA SER A 27 -3.51 1.45 -23.04
C SER A 27 -4.59 0.43 -23.38
N TYR A 28 -5.18 -0.21 -22.36
CA TYR A 28 -6.25 -1.20 -22.52
C TYR A 28 -7.65 -0.61 -22.31
N ILE A 29 -7.76 0.68 -21.95
CA ILE A 29 -9.04 1.34 -21.72
C ILE A 29 -9.56 1.89 -23.05
N PRO A 30 -10.75 1.48 -23.51
CA PRO A 30 -11.38 2.07 -24.68
C PRO A 30 -11.54 3.59 -24.52
N PRO A 31 -11.31 4.38 -25.59
CA PRO A 31 -11.40 5.84 -25.53
C PRO A 31 -12.74 6.35 -24.99
N ASP A 32 -13.84 5.65 -25.33
CA ASP A 32 -15.19 6.02 -24.92
C ASP A 32 -15.40 5.90 -23.40
N LEU A 33 -14.74 4.93 -22.75
CA LEU A 33 -14.77 4.77 -21.29
C LEU A 33 -13.89 5.82 -20.61
N ALA A 34 -12.73 6.16 -21.19
CA ALA A 34 -11.87 7.20 -20.64
C ALA A 34 -12.60 8.55 -20.56
N VAL A 35 -13.33 8.93 -21.61
CA VAL A 35 -14.13 10.17 -21.64
C VAL A 35 -15.24 10.15 -20.59
N GLN A 36 -15.94 9.03 -20.40
CA GLN A 36 -16.98 8.92 -19.37
C GLN A 36 -16.41 9.01 -17.95
N ILE A 37 -15.22 8.46 -17.74
CA ILE A 37 -14.54 8.52 -16.44
C ILE A 37 -14.11 9.95 -16.11
N GLU A 38 -13.52 10.67 -17.08
CA GLU A 38 -13.20 12.09 -16.91
C GLU A 38 -14.44 12.95 -16.63
N GLN A 39 -15.56 12.67 -17.31
CA GLN A 39 -16.83 13.36 -17.10
C GLN A 39 -17.46 13.07 -15.73
N SER A 40 -17.10 11.96 -15.09
CA SER A 40 -17.56 11.62 -13.73
C SER A 40 -16.82 12.39 -12.63
N GLY A 41 -15.80 13.17 -12.99
CA GLY A 41 -14.92 13.88 -12.05
C GLY A 41 -13.86 12.99 -11.40
N PHE A 42 -13.73 11.72 -11.81
CA PHE A 42 -12.71 10.81 -11.31
C PHE A 42 -11.39 10.96 -12.09
N ASP A 43 -10.33 11.37 -11.39
CA ASP A 43 -8.98 11.44 -11.95
C ASP A 43 -8.31 10.06 -11.97
N LEU A 44 -8.65 9.28 -13.00
CA LEU A 44 -8.08 7.95 -13.22
C LEU A 44 -6.57 7.98 -13.41
N ALA A 45 -6.03 8.99 -14.11
CA ALA A 45 -4.60 9.12 -14.36
C ALA A 45 -3.85 9.37 -13.05
N GLY A 46 -4.34 10.29 -12.22
CA GLY A 46 -3.82 10.55 -10.88
C GLY A 46 -3.91 9.31 -9.99
N PHE A 47 -5.04 8.60 -10.00
CA PHE A 47 -5.22 7.35 -9.25
C PHE A 47 -4.20 6.27 -9.64
N ILE A 48 -4.03 6.00 -10.94
CA ILE A 48 -3.05 5.03 -11.45
C ILE A 48 -1.64 5.44 -11.04
N ASN A 49 -1.29 6.72 -11.19
CA ASN A 49 0.03 7.21 -10.83
C ASN A 49 0.30 7.05 -9.32
N GLN A 50 -0.68 7.32 -8.46
CA GLN A 50 -0.56 7.11 -7.02
C GLN A 50 -0.35 5.63 -6.67
N ILE A 51 -1.06 4.70 -7.33
CA ILE A 51 -0.82 3.26 -7.18
C ILE A 51 0.63 2.90 -7.55
N MET A 52 1.11 3.40 -8.69
CA MET A 52 2.48 3.14 -9.16
C MET A 52 3.54 3.64 -8.17
N ILE A 53 3.36 4.84 -7.63
CA ILE A 53 4.29 5.43 -6.66
C ILE A 53 4.33 4.59 -5.38
N ILE A 54 3.17 4.24 -4.82
CA ILE A 54 3.10 3.39 -3.61
C ILE A 54 3.71 2.01 -3.89
N GLY A 55 3.44 1.45 -5.07
CA GLY A 55 4.03 0.21 -5.55
C GLY A 55 5.56 0.27 -5.58
N ALA A 56 6.12 1.29 -6.21
CA ALA A 56 7.56 1.49 -6.32
C ALA A 56 8.23 1.67 -4.95
N VAL A 57 7.61 2.43 -4.05
CA VAL A 57 8.09 2.60 -2.67
C VAL A 57 8.07 1.26 -1.92
N THR A 58 7.00 0.47 -2.09
CA THR A 58 6.88 -0.87 -1.48
C THR A 58 7.96 -1.82 -1.99
N VAL A 59 8.26 -1.80 -3.28
CA VAL A 59 9.38 -2.57 -3.87
C VAL A 59 10.70 -2.20 -3.21
N GLY A 60 10.95 -0.89 -3.02
CA GLY A 60 12.12 -0.39 -2.31
C GLY A 60 12.25 -0.99 -0.91
N PHE A 61 11.17 -0.96 -0.11
CA PHE A 61 11.17 -1.56 1.22
C PHE A 61 11.38 -3.08 1.19
N THR A 62 10.75 -3.79 0.25
CA THR A 62 10.92 -5.25 0.09
C THR A 62 12.36 -5.64 -0.24
N LEU A 63 13.03 -4.86 -1.09
CA LEU A 63 14.45 -5.06 -1.36
C LEU A 63 15.27 -4.81 -0.10
N VAL A 64 15.16 -3.64 0.53
CA VAL A 64 15.95 -3.30 1.72
C VAL A 64 15.75 -4.35 2.82
N GLY A 65 14.52 -4.75 3.10
CA GLY A 65 14.20 -5.76 4.11
C GLY A 65 14.82 -7.13 3.83
N GLY A 66 15.04 -7.47 2.56
CA GLY A 66 15.69 -8.72 2.16
C GLY A 66 17.21 -8.76 2.34
N PHE A 67 17.86 -7.59 2.38
CA PHE A 67 19.31 -7.48 2.51
C PHE A 67 19.77 -7.15 3.94
N VAL A 68 18.83 -6.78 4.80
CA VAL A 68 19.10 -6.33 6.17
C VAL A 68 18.88 -7.48 7.17
N ASP A 69 19.69 -7.53 8.22
CA ASP A 69 19.56 -8.52 9.28
C ASP A 69 18.24 -8.33 10.06
N PRO A 70 17.43 -9.40 10.27
CA PRO A 70 16.16 -9.32 10.99
C PRO A 70 16.26 -8.74 12.41
N SER A 71 17.41 -8.87 13.08
CA SER A 71 17.65 -8.35 14.43
C SER A 71 18.00 -6.85 14.45
N SER A 72 18.28 -6.27 13.28
CA SER A 72 18.67 -4.86 13.18
C SER A 72 17.47 -3.91 13.29
N VAL A 73 17.72 -2.71 13.80
CA VAL A 73 16.69 -1.65 13.88
C VAL A 73 16.18 -1.26 12.48
N ILE A 74 17.02 -1.37 11.45
CA ILE A 74 16.64 -1.08 10.07
C ILE A 74 15.55 -2.06 9.59
N ALA A 75 15.65 -3.36 9.93
CA ALA A 75 14.61 -4.33 9.59
C ALA A 75 13.26 -3.99 10.25
N LEU A 76 13.28 -3.52 11.50
CA LEU A 76 12.07 -3.07 12.19
C LEU A 76 11.42 -1.89 11.46
N VAL A 77 12.21 -0.85 11.14
CA VAL A 77 11.71 0.34 10.43
C VAL A 77 11.14 -0.05 9.07
N VAL A 78 11.81 -0.91 8.32
CA VAL A 78 11.35 -1.38 7.02
C VAL A 78 10.03 -2.15 7.13
N LYS A 79 9.89 -3.07 8.08
CA LYS A 79 8.64 -3.82 8.29
C LYS A 79 7.48 -2.90 8.70
N ILE A 80 7.73 -1.91 9.55
CA ILE A 80 6.72 -0.89 9.93
C ILE A 80 6.35 -0.05 8.70
N ALA A 81 7.32 0.38 7.91
CA ALA A 81 7.09 1.14 6.69
C ALA A 81 6.29 0.34 5.64
N GLN A 82 6.53 -0.97 5.52
CA GLN A 82 5.72 -1.86 4.66
C GLN A 82 4.27 -1.95 5.14
N ALA A 83 4.03 -2.07 6.45
CA ALA A 83 2.68 -2.03 7.02
C ALA A 83 2.02 -0.64 6.83
N GLY A 84 2.78 0.44 6.93
CA GLY A 84 2.30 1.78 6.59
C GLY A 84 1.93 1.91 5.11
N SER A 85 2.75 1.35 4.21
CA SER A 85 2.50 1.38 2.77
C SER A 85 1.20 0.65 2.41
N SER A 86 0.92 -0.50 3.04
CA SER A 86 -0.35 -1.20 2.82
C SER A 86 -1.56 -0.41 3.34
N LEU A 87 -1.42 0.34 4.44
CA LEU A 87 -2.46 1.25 4.91
C LEU A 87 -2.74 2.36 3.89
N VAL A 88 -1.69 3.02 3.40
CA VAL A 88 -1.81 4.09 2.40
C VAL A 88 -2.47 3.55 1.13
N PHE A 89 -2.08 2.35 0.69
CA PHE A 89 -2.70 1.69 -0.45
C PHE A 89 -4.19 1.41 -0.22
N MET A 90 -4.57 0.94 0.97
CA MET A 90 -5.97 0.69 1.32
C MET A 90 -6.79 1.98 1.34
N VAL A 91 -6.26 3.05 1.93
CA VAL A 91 -6.91 4.36 1.95
C VAL A 91 -7.05 4.92 0.54
N LEU A 92 -6.04 4.74 -0.32
CA LEU A 92 -6.09 5.13 -1.72
C LEU A 92 -7.23 4.41 -2.47
N LEU A 93 -7.34 3.08 -2.30
CA LEU A 93 -8.36 2.28 -2.96
C LEU A 93 -9.77 2.65 -2.48
N LEU A 94 -9.97 2.72 -1.16
CA LEU A 94 -11.27 3.05 -0.58
C LEU A 94 -11.67 4.52 -0.83
N GLY A 95 -10.68 5.40 -0.90
CA GLY A 95 -10.86 6.81 -1.23
C GLY A 95 -10.89 7.09 -2.73
N ALA A 96 -10.82 6.06 -3.59
CA ALA A 96 -10.79 6.20 -5.05
C ALA A 96 -9.86 7.35 -5.51
N GLY A 97 -8.61 7.38 -5.04
CA GLY A 97 -7.66 8.46 -5.39
C GLY A 97 -7.64 9.65 -4.43
N ASN A 98 -8.69 9.86 -3.65
CA ASN A 98 -8.76 10.92 -2.65
C ASN A 98 -8.37 10.39 -1.26
N ILE A 99 -7.06 10.40 -0.99
CA ILE A 99 -6.50 9.96 0.30
C ILE A 99 -6.98 10.86 1.46
N ALA A 100 -7.21 12.16 1.20
CA ALA A 100 -7.66 13.12 2.21
C ALA A 100 -9.11 12.85 2.69
N GLY A 101 -9.93 12.25 1.83
CA GLY A 101 -11.31 11.86 2.17
C GLY A 101 -11.39 10.71 3.19
N LEU A 102 -10.29 10.00 3.45
CA LEU A 102 -10.22 8.84 4.35
C LEU A 102 -11.32 7.80 4.07
N GLY A 103 -11.61 7.54 2.79
CA GLY A 103 -12.66 6.61 2.37
C GLY A 103 -14.03 7.26 2.14
N TYR A 104 -14.16 8.58 2.23
CA TYR A 104 -15.33 9.31 1.74
C TYR A 104 -15.08 9.84 0.34
N THR A 105 -15.94 9.45 -0.61
CA THR A 105 -15.90 9.89 -2.00
C THR A 105 -17.28 10.31 -2.47
N GLN A 106 -17.34 11.38 -3.25
CA GLN A 106 -18.58 11.87 -3.84
C GLN A 106 -18.37 11.95 -5.35
N PHE A 107 -19.29 11.36 -6.09
CA PHE A 107 -19.32 11.39 -7.55
C PHE A 107 -20.55 12.17 -7.99
N ASP A 108 -20.32 13.25 -8.71
CA ASP A 108 -21.41 14.07 -9.26
C ASP A 108 -21.64 13.65 -10.72
N ILE A 109 -22.73 12.92 -10.96
CA ILE A 109 -23.11 12.48 -12.30
C ILE A 109 -24.19 13.43 -12.82
N ALA A 110 -23.83 14.24 -13.82
CA ALA A 110 -24.79 15.07 -14.53
C ALA A 110 -25.47 14.24 -15.63
N MET A 111 -26.75 13.90 -15.45
CA MET A 111 -27.56 13.21 -16.46
C MET A 111 -28.81 14.03 -16.80
N GLN A 112 -28.96 14.38 -18.09
CA GLN A 112 -30.17 14.94 -18.70
C GLN A 112 -30.99 15.91 -17.82
N GLY A 113 -30.35 16.95 -17.29
CA GLY A 113 -31.02 18.03 -16.55
C GLY A 113 -31.18 17.80 -15.04
N ALA A 114 -30.68 16.69 -14.50
CA ALA A 114 -30.58 16.44 -13.06
C ALA A 114 -29.12 16.13 -12.67
N GLN A 115 -28.62 16.77 -11.61
CA GLN A 115 -27.38 16.35 -10.94
C GLN A 115 -27.71 15.25 -9.95
N SER A 116 -27.20 14.05 -10.19
CA SER A 116 -27.27 12.94 -9.25
C SER A 116 -25.92 12.81 -8.55
N SER A 117 -25.88 13.12 -7.26
CA SER A 117 -24.69 12.97 -6.43
C SER A 117 -24.73 11.62 -5.72
N ILE A 118 -23.74 10.77 -5.96
CA ILE A 118 -23.56 9.51 -5.25
C ILE A 118 -22.39 9.70 -4.27
N ALA A 119 -22.71 9.69 -2.96
CA ALA A 119 -21.70 9.68 -1.91
C ALA A 119 -21.48 8.25 -1.41
N MET A 120 -20.22 7.83 -1.36
CA MET A 120 -19.80 6.55 -0.81
C MET A 120 -18.97 6.82 0.45
N ASP A 121 -19.45 6.33 1.59
CA ASP A 121 -18.75 6.43 2.87
C ASP A 121 -18.19 5.06 3.28
N LEU A 122 -16.89 4.88 3.06
CA LEU A 122 -16.12 3.68 3.42
C LEU A 122 -15.19 3.93 4.62
N ARG A 123 -15.40 5.01 5.39
CA ARG A 123 -14.52 5.37 6.52
C ARG A 123 -14.40 4.27 7.56
N VAL A 124 -15.45 3.48 7.78
CA VAL A 124 -15.43 2.33 8.69
C VAL A 124 -14.33 1.33 8.31
N PHE A 125 -14.16 1.04 7.01
CA PHE A 125 -13.11 0.14 6.54
C PHE A 125 -11.72 0.73 6.72
N VAL A 126 -11.57 2.05 6.57
CA VAL A 126 -10.32 2.75 6.87
C VAL A 126 -9.97 2.62 8.36
N TYR A 127 -10.92 2.83 9.27
CA TYR A 127 -10.67 2.68 10.71
C TYR A 127 -10.31 1.24 11.10
N ILE A 128 -11.00 0.25 10.54
CA ILE A 128 -10.66 -1.17 10.74
C ILE A 128 -9.25 -1.47 10.23
N SER A 129 -8.88 -0.92 9.07
CA SER A 129 -7.55 -1.07 8.50
C SER A 129 -6.48 -0.43 9.38
N ILE A 130 -6.72 0.77 9.92
CA ILE A 130 -5.83 1.42 10.89
C ILE A 130 -5.63 0.51 12.11
N GLY A 131 -6.71 0.00 12.69
CA GLY A 131 -6.63 -0.92 13.84
C GLY A 131 -5.81 -2.17 13.54
N THR A 132 -6.02 -2.75 12.36
CA THR A 132 -5.29 -3.95 11.90
C THR A 132 -3.79 -3.66 11.73
N ILE A 133 -3.44 -2.49 11.21
CA ILE A 133 -2.04 -2.07 11.03
C ILE A 133 -1.37 -1.76 12.36
N LEU A 134 -2.07 -1.16 13.33
CA LEU A 134 -1.54 -0.97 14.68
C LEU A 134 -1.20 -2.32 15.33
N LEU A 135 -2.10 -3.29 15.23
CA LEU A 135 -1.83 -4.65 15.72
C LEU A 135 -0.64 -5.29 14.98
N LYS A 136 -0.54 -5.07 13.66
CA LYS A 136 0.58 -5.56 12.86
C LYS A 136 1.91 -4.94 13.29
N VAL A 137 1.94 -3.65 13.63
CA VAL A 137 3.13 -2.97 14.15
C VAL A 137 3.58 -3.56 15.48
N VAL A 138 2.63 -3.83 16.39
CA VAL A 138 2.94 -4.53 17.67
C VAL A 138 3.52 -5.92 17.40
N GLN A 139 2.89 -6.70 16.51
CA GLN A 139 3.41 -8.02 16.12
C GLN A 139 4.85 -7.91 15.57
N VAL A 140 5.09 -6.97 14.64
CA VAL A 140 6.40 -6.74 14.03
C VAL A 140 7.45 -6.38 15.08
N TYR A 141 7.10 -5.59 16.08
CA TYR A 141 7.99 -5.26 17.20
C TYR A 141 8.33 -6.47 18.06
N LEU A 142 7.35 -7.33 18.37
CA LEU A 142 7.58 -8.56 19.14
C LEU A 142 8.50 -9.53 18.39
N GLU A 143 8.25 -9.76 17.10
CA GLU A 143 9.10 -10.60 16.25
C GLU A 143 10.54 -10.08 16.17
N TRP A 144 10.70 -8.76 16.06
CA TRP A 144 12.02 -8.13 16.06
C TRP A 144 12.74 -8.31 17.39
N ASN A 145 12.03 -8.13 18.51
CA ASN A 145 12.61 -8.30 19.84
C ASN A 145 13.06 -9.74 20.08
N GLU A 146 12.26 -10.73 19.67
CA GLU A 146 12.63 -12.14 19.72
C GLU A 146 13.87 -12.45 18.87
N ALA A 147 13.92 -11.96 17.63
CA ALA A 147 15.08 -12.13 16.76
C ALA A 147 16.35 -11.51 17.35
N ARG A 148 16.22 -10.36 18.00
CA ARG A 148 17.33 -9.69 18.70
C ARG A 148 17.82 -10.47 19.92
N ILE A 149 16.91 -11.06 20.69
CA ILE A 149 17.25 -11.91 21.85
C ILE A 149 17.95 -13.19 21.38
N GLN A 150 17.46 -13.82 20.31
CA GLN A 150 18.07 -15.04 19.75
C GLN A 150 19.45 -14.80 19.14
N ALA A 151 19.69 -13.60 18.59
CA ALA A 151 20.98 -13.20 18.06
C ALA A 151 22.01 -12.80 19.15
N ALA A 152 21.60 -12.73 20.42
CA ALA A 152 22.51 -12.41 21.52
C ALA A 152 23.44 -13.60 21.84
N PRO A 153 24.75 -13.37 22.12
CA PRO A 153 25.68 -14.44 22.46
C PRO A 153 25.23 -15.25 23.69
N PRO A 154 25.44 -16.59 23.72
CA PRO A 154 25.01 -17.43 24.83
C PRO A 154 25.71 -16.98 26.13
N GLY A 155 24.91 -16.62 27.14
CA GLY A 155 25.39 -16.22 28.48
C GLY A 155 25.10 -14.77 28.90
N ARG A 156 24.51 -13.93 28.04
CA ARG A 156 23.91 -12.65 28.48
C ARG A 156 22.41 -12.80 28.67
N ILE A 157 21.97 -12.80 29.92
CA ILE A 157 20.57 -12.52 30.27
C ILE A 157 20.32 -11.07 29.84
N ALA A 158 19.36 -10.85 28.94
CA ALA A 158 19.01 -9.50 28.51
C ALA A 158 18.47 -8.69 29.71
N PRO A 159 18.88 -7.42 29.89
CA PRO A 159 18.19 -6.51 30.81
C PRO A 159 16.78 -6.17 30.29
#